data_AF-A0A7S3SBU3-F1
#
_entry.id   AF-A0A7S3SBU3-F1
#
_cell.length_a   1.000
_cell.length_b   1.000
_cell.length_c   1.000
_cell.angle_alpha   90.00
_cell.angle_beta   90.00
_cell.angle_gamma   90.00
#
_symmetry.space_group_name_H-M   'P 1'
#
loop_
_entity.id
_entity.type
_entity.pdbx_description
1 polymer ?
#
loop_
_entity_poly.entity_id
_entity_poly.type
_entity_poly.pdbx_seq_one_letter_code
_entity_poly.pdbx_strand_id
1 'polypeptide(L)'
;PFEGKPLPALEEADFEKDDDFNFHIDFITRCGNLRADNYHIPNSDFQKVKLVAGRIVPAIATTTAAVCGLVMLELFKIVLGKKVEAFRTRQVGLAVNTYTSFEAEPPKSYSSGVEKKVPKAEELPADAFDDKGMIKKEYILEEPYASYPEKHSVWDKLQVPRGSMTLEAFRDWLKTEHKLQLKSWGFVLGWKKAEDEDGKEMRVPYSTQIYPPPVVLDAKLLPPLEDSQADAMKKIMGNAAIPPAQKMKYNQEWMKAKKSGALPTGGDTDVVKGDMSLKDILLLMEKRAEEAMKANTISPKWGKAISGLEGRRFWVVPADQTPSCNTIPADDG
;
A
#
# COMPACT_ATOMS: atom_id res chain seq x y z
N PRO A 1 9.53 -16.71 -48.39
CA PRO A 1 8.26 -16.09 -48.85
C PRO A 1 7.72 -14.93 -47.98
N PHE A 2 8.24 -14.72 -46.75
CA PHE A 2 7.73 -13.71 -45.81
C PHE A 2 8.80 -12.74 -45.30
N GLU A 3 9.99 -12.72 -45.91
CA GLU A 3 11.03 -11.75 -45.57
C GLU A 3 10.61 -10.34 -46.04
N GLY A 4 10.58 -9.37 -45.12
CA GLY A 4 10.33 -7.96 -45.43
C GLY A 4 8.87 -7.53 -45.58
N LYS A 5 7.89 -8.41 -45.34
CA LYS A 5 6.46 -8.03 -45.34
C LYS A 5 6.01 -7.67 -43.91
N PRO A 6 5.34 -6.52 -43.69
CA PRO A 6 4.75 -6.21 -42.39
C PRO A 6 3.72 -7.28 -42.05
N LEU A 7 3.78 -7.82 -40.84
CA LEU A 7 2.79 -8.77 -40.35
C LEU A 7 1.42 -8.07 -40.30
N PRO A 8 0.32 -8.76 -40.67
CA PRO A 8 -1.01 -8.21 -40.49
C PRO A 8 -1.25 -7.88 -39.01
N ALA A 9 -2.03 -6.83 -38.76
CA ALA A 9 -2.46 -6.49 -37.41
C ALA A 9 -3.24 -7.68 -36.83
N LEU A 10 -2.79 -8.18 -35.69
CA LEU A 10 -3.48 -9.23 -34.94
C LEU A 10 -4.53 -8.58 -34.05
N GLU A 11 -5.72 -9.18 -34.01
CA GLU A 11 -6.76 -8.82 -33.06
C GLU A 11 -6.63 -9.72 -31.82
N GLU A 12 -6.54 -9.10 -30.65
CA GLU A 12 -6.48 -9.82 -29.38
C GLU A 12 -7.87 -10.35 -29.04
N ALA A 13 -7.98 -11.65 -28.78
CA ALA A 13 -9.22 -12.24 -28.30
C ALA A 13 -9.46 -11.86 -26.83
N ASP A 14 -10.54 -11.13 -26.55
CA ASP A 14 -10.97 -10.86 -25.18
C ASP A 14 -11.84 -12.02 -24.67
N PHE A 15 -11.49 -12.58 -23.52
CA PHE A 15 -12.13 -13.78 -23.01
C PHE A 15 -13.54 -13.50 -22.48
N GLU A 16 -14.54 -13.85 -23.28
CA GLU A 16 -15.95 -13.90 -22.87
C GLU A 16 -16.42 -15.35 -22.68
N LYS A 17 -16.94 -15.65 -21.49
CA LYS A 17 -17.39 -16.98 -21.07
C LYS A 17 -18.90 -17.19 -21.26
N ASP A 18 -19.67 -16.10 -21.31
CA ASP A 18 -21.13 -16.13 -21.33
C ASP A 18 -21.71 -16.12 -22.76
N ASP A 19 -20.86 -15.91 -23.78
CA ASP A 19 -21.18 -16.11 -25.20
C ASP A 19 -20.71 -17.49 -25.67
N ASP A 20 -21.65 -18.41 -25.87
CA ASP A 20 -21.34 -19.78 -26.30
C ASP A 20 -20.99 -19.88 -27.79
N PHE A 21 -21.10 -18.80 -28.57
CA PHE A 21 -20.81 -18.79 -30.03
C PHE A 21 -19.41 -18.25 -30.38
N ASN A 22 -18.66 -17.72 -29.43
CA ASN A 22 -17.30 -17.21 -29.65
C ASN A 22 -16.21 -18.30 -29.62
N PHE A 23 -16.59 -19.56 -29.38
CA PHE A 23 -15.71 -20.73 -29.30
C PHE A 23 -14.65 -20.71 -28.19
N HIS A 24 -14.67 -19.75 -27.26
CA HIS A 24 -13.65 -19.66 -26.19
C HIS A 24 -13.71 -20.86 -25.25
N ILE A 25 -14.88 -21.14 -24.69
CA ILE A 25 -15.06 -22.28 -23.76
C ILE A 25 -14.93 -23.61 -24.50
N ASP A 26 -15.35 -23.69 -25.76
CA ASP A 26 -15.16 -24.88 -26.59
C ASP A 26 -13.68 -25.19 -26.77
N PHE A 27 -12.87 -24.19 -27.14
CA PHE A 27 -11.43 -24.34 -27.27
C PHE A 27 -10.80 -24.84 -25.96
N ILE A 28 -11.12 -24.20 -24.83
CA ILE A 28 -10.59 -24.56 -23.51
C ILE A 28 -11.01 -25.98 -23.12
N THR A 29 -12.27 -26.35 -23.36
CA THR A 29 -12.81 -27.69 -23.03
C THR A 29 -12.09 -28.77 -23.84
N ARG A 30 -11.98 -28.59 -25.16
CA ARG A 30 -11.33 -29.58 -26.04
C ARG A 30 -9.84 -29.67 -25.77
N CYS A 31 -9.14 -28.55 -25.64
CA CYS A 31 -7.72 -28.52 -25.34
C CYS A 31 -7.42 -29.16 -23.97
N GLY A 32 -8.22 -28.83 -22.94
CA GLY A 32 -8.11 -29.40 -21.61
C GLY A 32 -8.33 -30.91 -21.59
N ASN A 33 -9.35 -31.41 -22.30
CA ASN A 33 -9.64 -32.84 -22.39
C ASN A 33 -8.55 -33.61 -23.18
N LEU A 34 -8.04 -33.06 -24.28
CA LEU A 34 -6.90 -33.67 -25.00
C LEU A 34 -5.66 -33.80 -24.09
N ARG A 35 -5.42 -32.80 -23.24
CA ARG A 35 -4.36 -32.89 -22.22
C ARG A 35 -4.70 -33.93 -21.15
N ALA A 36 -5.95 -34.00 -20.71
CA ALA A 36 -6.41 -34.95 -19.71
C ALA A 36 -6.21 -36.41 -20.17
N ASP A 37 -6.52 -36.69 -21.44
CA ASP A 37 -6.32 -38.00 -22.06
C ASP A 37 -4.84 -38.45 -21.99
N ASN A 38 -3.88 -37.55 -22.22
CA ASN A 38 -2.45 -37.85 -22.12
C ASN A 38 -2.02 -38.34 -20.73
N TYR A 39 -2.70 -37.88 -19.68
CA TYR A 39 -2.39 -38.21 -18.28
C TYR A 39 -3.43 -39.13 -17.64
N HIS A 40 -4.34 -39.72 -18.43
CA HIS A 40 -5.43 -40.58 -17.96
C HIS A 40 -6.32 -39.89 -16.90
N ILE A 41 -6.51 -38.58 -17.01
CA ILE A 41 -7.41 -37.79 -16.16
C ILE A 41 -8.82 -37.84 -16.79
N PRO A 42 -9.90 -38.03 -16.02
CA PRO A 42 -11.25 -38.02 -16.56
C PRO A 42 -11.60 -36.70 -17.24
N ASN A 43 -12.14 -36.79 -18.47
CA ASN A 43 -12.59 -35.63 -19.22
C ASN A 43 -13.72 -34.88 -18.52
N SER A 44 -13.73 -33.56 -18.68
CA SER A 44 -14.77 -32.68 -18.15
C SER A 44 -15.70 -32.19 -19.26
N ASP A 45 -16.97 -32.01 -18.92
CA ASP A 45 -17.99 -31.48 -19.82
C ASP A 45 -17.88 -29.95 -19.94
N PHE A 46 -18.52 -29.42 -20.98
CA PHE A 46 -18.50 -27.98 -21.30
C PHE A 46 -18.93 -27.12 -20.09
N GLN A 47 -20.00 -27.50 -19.39
CA GLN A 47 -20.55 -26.70 -18.29
C GLN A 47 -19.59 -26.66 -17.08
N LYS A 48 -18.97 -27.80 -16.74
CA LYS A 48 -17.96 -27.85 -15.68
C LYS A 48 -16.70 -27.06 -16.03
N VAL A 49 -16.27 -27.11 -17.29
CA VAL A 49 -15.14 -26.29 -17.75
C VAL A 49 -15.51 -24.80 -17.72
N LYS A 50 -16.70 -24.42 -18.18
CA LYS A 50 -17.23 -23.04 -18.09
C LYS A 50 -17.25 -22.53 -16.66
N LEU A 51 -17.71 -23.34 -15.70
CA LEU A 51 -17.71 -23.03 -14.28
C LEU A 51 -16.30 -22.72 -13.75
N VAL A 52 -15.32 -23.58 -14.05
CA VAL A 52 -13.95 -23.46 -13.54
C VAL A 52 -13.15 -22.38 -14.27
N ALA A 53 -13.08 -22.44 -15.60
CA ALA A 53 -12.34 -21.49 -16.43
C ALA A 53 -12.92 -20.07 -16.34
N GLY A 54 -14.25 -19.97 -16.28
CA GLY A 54 -14.98 -18.72 -16.13
C GLY A 54 -15.03 -18.18 -14.69
N ARG A 55 -14.53 -18.93 -13.70
CA ARG A 55 -14.59 -18.60 -12.27
C ARG A 55 -15.99 -18.19 -11.82
N ILE A 56 -17.01 -18.93 -12.28
CA ILE A 56 -18.41 -18.61 -12.01
C ILE A 56 -18.70 -18.86 -10.52
N VAL A 57 -19.25 -17.85 -9.84
CA VAL A 57 -19.73 -17.97 -8.46
C VAL A 57 -21.18 -18.46 -8.50
N PRO A 58 -21.49 -19.66 -7.97
CA PRO A 58 -22.87 -20.16 -7.97
C PRO A 58 -23.78 -19.26 -7.15
N ALA A 59 -24.95 -18.94 -7.69
CA ALA A 59 -25.94 -18.10 -7.03
C ALA A 59 -27.36 -18.61 -7.30
N ILE A 60 -28.23 -18.47 -6.29
CA ILE A 60 -29.66 -18.78 -6.38
C ILE A 60 -30.45 -17.73 -5.59
N ALA A 61 -31.62 -17.36 -6.10
CA ALA A 61 -32.43 -16.27 -5.55
C ALA A 61 -32.85 -16.50 -4.08
N THR A 62 -33.02 -17.76 -3.66
CA THR A 62 -33.44 -18.11 -2.29
C THR A 62 -32.41 -17.66 -1.25
N THR A 63 -31.12 -17.90 -1.48
CA THR A 63 -30.04 -17.42 -0.60
C THR A 63 -29.96 -15.90 -0.59
N THR A 64 -30.07 -15.26 -1.75
CA THR A 64 -30.06 -13.79 -1.85
C THR A 64 -31.22 -13.17 -1.06
N ALA A 65 -32.45 -13.67 -1.24
CA ALA A 65 -33.62 -13.18 -0.53
C ALA A 65 -33.50 -13.37 0.99
N ALA A 66 -33.00 -14.53 1.44
CA ALA A 66 -32.76 -14.80 2.85
C ALA A 66 -31.74 -13.84 3.47
N VAL A 67 -30.59 -13.64 2.80
CA VAL A 67 -29.54 -12.71 3.27
C VAL A 67 -30.05 -11.28 3.29
N CYS A 68 -30.75 -10.83 2.24
CA CYS A 68 -31.36 -9.49 2.20
C CYS A 68 -32.34 -9.27 3.35
N GLY A 69 -33.21 -10.25 3.63
CA GLY A 69 -34.13 -10.18 4.77
C GLY A 69 -33.41 -10.01 6.10
N LEU A 70 -32.32 -10.75 6.32
CA LEU A 70 -31.50 -10.63 7.53
C LEU A 70 -30.80 -9.27 7.64
N VAL A 71 -30.31 -8.72 6.53
CA VAL A 71 -29.71 -7.37 6.50
C VAL A 71 -30.75 -6.32 6.87
N MET A 72 -31.99 -6.43 6.38
CA MET A 72 -33.07 -5.50 6.72
C MET A 72 -33.43 -5.53 8.21
N LEU A 73 -33.32 -6.70 8.86
CA LEU A 73 -33.50 -6.79 10.32
C LEU A 73 -32.42 -6.02 11.09
N GLU A 74 -31.17 -6.04 10.64
CA GLU A 74 -30.10 -5.24 11.26
C GLU A 74 -30.29 -3.75 10.97
N LEU A 75 -30.78 -3.38 9.78
CA LEU A 75 -31.10 -1.99 9.44
C LEU A 75 -32.12 -1.37 10.41
N PHE A 76 -33.16 -2.12 10.81
CA PHE A 76 -34.11 -1.63 11.82
C PHE A 76 -33.43 -1.32 13.15
N LYS A 77 -32.42 -2.09 13.56
CA LYS A 77 -31.68 -1.84 14.80
C LYS A 77 -30.86 -0.56 14.75
N ILE A 78 -30.28 -0.25 13.57
CA ILE A 78 -29.58 1.03 13.33
C ILE A 78 -30.55 2.20 13.49
N VAL A 79 -31.69 2.15 12.79
CA VAL A 79 -32.70 3.22 12.82
C VAL A 79 -33.26 3.43 14.23
N LEU A 80 -33.43 2.35 15.01
CA LEU A 80 -33.90 2.41 16.39
C LEU A 80 -32.81 2.75 17.42
N GLY A 81 -31.57 3.01 16.99
CA GLY A 81 -30.45 3.35 17.88
C GLY A 81 -30.13 2.27 18.91
N LYS A 82 -30.24 0.98 18.54
CA LYS A 82 -29.94 -0.11 19.46
C LYS A 82 -28.44 -0.17 19.78
N LYS A 83 -28.11 -0.71 20.96
CA LYS A 83 -26.73 -0.94 21.39
C LYS A 83 -26.07 -2.05 20.56
N VAL A 84 -24.74 -2.08 20.53
CA VAL A 84 -23.94 -3.03 19.74
C VAL A 84 -24.27 -4.48 20.09
N GLU A 85 -24.57 -4.78 21.36
CA GLU A 85 -24.93 -6.12 21.83
C GLU A 85 -26.26 -6.62 21.27
N ALA A 86 -27.06 -5.77 20.63
CA ALA A 86 -28.28 -6.19 19.94
C ALA A 86 -28.01 -6.66 18.49
N PHE A 87 -26.86 -6.30 17.92
CA PHE A 87 -26.51 -6.66 16.54
C PHE A 87 -26.05 -8.10 16.45
N ARG A 88 -26.33 -8.74 15.30
CA ARG A 88 -26.01 -10.15 15.10
C ARG A 88 -25.37 -10.37 13.74
N THR A 89 -24.20 -11.00 13.74
CA THR A 89 -23.61 -11.60 12.53
C THR A 89 -24.25 -12.97 12.36
N ARG A 90 -24.74 -13.29 11.16
CA ARG A 90 -25.41 -14.57 10.90
C ARG A 90 -24.75 -15.34 9.77
N GLN A 91 -24.58 -16.63 10.00
CA GLN A 91 -24.15 -17.59 8.99
C GLN A 91 -25.33 -18.49 8.64
N VAL A 92 -25.58 -18.66 7.34
CA VAL A 92 -26.74 -19.38 6.82
C VAL A 92 -26.27 -20.44 5.85
N GLY A 93 -26.58 -21.70 6.14
CA GLY A 93 -26.41 -22.84 5.26
C GLY A 93 -27.76 -23.45 4.91
N LEU A 94 -28.41 -22.95 3.85
CA LEU A 94 -29.75 -23.41 3.45
C LEU A 94 -29.76 -24.90 3.06
N ALA A 95 -28.70 -25.41 2.45
CA ALA A 95 -28.60 -26.81 2.04
C ALA A 95 -28.61 -27.79 3.23
N VAL A 96 -28.10 -27.34 4.39
CA VAL A 96 -28.00 -28.13 5.63
C VAL A 96 -28.97 -27.66 6.71
N ASN A 97 -29.83 -26.68 6.40
CA ASN A 97 -30.74 -26.02 7.35
C ASN A 97 -30.03 -25.45 8.61
N THR A 98 -28.81 -24.95 8.46
CA THR A 98 -28.04 -24.37 9.57
C THR A 98 -28.15 -22.85 9.59
N TYR A 99 -28.52 -22.29 10.75
CA TYR A 99 -28.66 -20.85 10.97
C TYR A 99 -27.98 -20.46 12.27
N THR A 100 -26.73 -19.99 12.19
CA THR A 100 -25.95 -19.63 13.38
C THR A 100 -25.90 -18.13 13.53
N SER A 101 -26.12 -17.63 14.75
CA SER A 101 -26.05 -16.21 15.07
C SER A 101 -24.94 -15.97 16.09
N PHE A 102 -24.11 -14.98 15.82
CA PHE A 102 -23.03 -14.53 16.68
C PHE A 102 -23.28 -13.08 17.08
N GLU A 103 -22.84 -12.72 18.27
CA GLU A 103 -22.78 -11.30 18.64
C GLU A 103 -21.72 -10.60 17.81
N ALA A 104 -21.92 -9.32 17.54
CA ALA A 104 -20.91 -8.53 16.85
C ALA A 104 -19.67 -8.46 17.74
N GLU A 105 -18.51 -8.80 17.17
CA GLU A 105 -17.24 -8.66 17.87
C GLU A 105 -17.00 -7.19 18.22
N PRO A 106 -16.44 -6.90 19.41
CA PRO A 106 -16.04 -5.55 19.74
C PRO A 106 -15.00 -5.06 18.71
N PRO A 107 -14.94 -3.74 18.45
CA PRO A 107 -13.95 -3.20 17.54
C PRO A 107 -12.54 -3.55 18.03
N LYS A 108 -11.68 -3.94 17.10
CA LYS A 108 -10.28 -4.23 17.40
C LYS A 108 -9.64 -2.98 18.02
N SER A 109 -9.14 -3.14 19.25
CA SER A 109 -8.38 -2.10 19.97
C SER A 109 -6.88 -2.37 19.86
N TYR A 110 -6.10 -1.32 19.71
CA TYR A 110 -4.65 -1.36 19.64
C TYR A 110 -4.04 -0.81 20.92
N SER A 111 -3.12 -1.57 21.51
CA SER A 111 -2.39 -1.20 22.73
C SER A 111 -0.90 -1.22 22.48
N SER A 112 -0.15 -0.45 23.26
CA SER A 112 1.31 -0.46 23.18
C SER A 112 1.87 -1.83 23.59
N GLY A 113 2.97 -2.25 22.98
CA GLY A 113 3.51 -3.59 23.19
C GLY A 113 4.91 -3.78 22.63
N VAL A 114 5.39 -5.02 22.70
CA VAL A 114 6.68 -5.42 22.12
C VAL A 114 6.40 -6.42 21.01
N GLU A 115 6.73 -6.06 19.78
CA GLU A 115 6.64 -6.97 18.65
C GLU A 115 7.91 -7.81 18.59
N LYS A 116 7.73 -9.13 18.57
CA LYS A 116 8.82 -10.09 18.43
C LYS A 116 8.96 -10.45 16.96
N LYS A 117 9.93 -9.86 16.27
CA LYS A 117 10.28 -10.25 14.91
C LYS A 117 11.18 -11.48 15.01
N VAL A 118 10.58 -12.63 14.73
CA VAL A 118 11.30 -13.89 14.58
C VAL A 118 11.89 -13.91 13.17
N PRO A 119 13.23 -13.94 13.01
CA PRO A 119 13.85 -14.04 11.69
C PRO A 119 13.44 -15.34 11.01
N LYS A 120 13.45 -15.34 9.67
CA LYS A 120 13.23 -16.56 8.90
C LYS A 120 14.33 -17.58 9.23
N ALA A 121 13.95 -18.84 9.41
CA ALA A 121 14.87 -19.89 9.81
C ALA A 121 16.02 -20.10 8.81
N GLU A 122 15.83 -19.77 7.53
CA GLU A 122 16.84 -19.92 6.49
C GLU A 122 17.99 -18.90 6.57
N GLU A 123 17.79 -17.78 7.28
CA GLU A 123 18.77 -16.69 7.40
C GLU A 123 19.61 -16.78 8.68
N LEU A 124 19.33 -17.78 9.52
CA LEU A 124 19.96 -17.94 10.83
C LEU A 124 21.04 -19.03 10.80
N PRO A 125 22.20 -18.80 11.45
CA PRO A 125 23.25 -19.80 11.54
C PRO A 125 22.80 -21.00 12.39
N ALA A 126 23.41 -22.18 12.19
CA ALA A 126 22.96 -23.44 12.81
C ALA A 126 22.97 -23.44 14.35
N ASP A 127 23.74 -22.53 14.95
CA ASP A 127 23.83 -22.26 16.40
C ASP A 127 22.68 -21.40 16.95
N ALA A 128 21.84 -20.83 16.08
CA ALA A 128 20.67 -20.04 16.47
C ALA A 128 19.48 -20.88 16.96
N PHE A 129 19.54 -22.21 16.80
CA PHE A 129 18.50 -23.14 17.24
C PHE A 129 18.91 -23.82 18.57
N ASP A 130 17.96 -23.97 19.49
CA ASP A 130 18.14 -24.78 20.69
C ASP A 130 18.00 -26.28 20.39
N ASP A 131 18.24 -27.13 21.40
CA ASP A 131 18.17 -28.61 21.27
C ASP A 131 16.76 -29.13 20.90
N LYS A 132 15.75 -28.24 20.82
CA LYS A 132 14.36 -28.52 20.43
C LYS A 132 13.99 -27.93 19.07
N GLY A 133 14.95 -27.33 18.35
CA GLY A 133 14.74 -26.72 17.04
C GLY A 133 14.04 -25.35 17.08
N MET A 134 13.99 -24.70 18.26
CA MET A 134 13.42 -23.36 18.43
C MET A 134 14.51 -22.31 18.37
N ILE A 135 14.21 -21.16 17.76
CA ILE A 135 15.15 -20.02 17.67
C ILE A 135 15.42 -19.48 19.07
N LYS A 136 16.70 -19.39 19.44
CA LYS A 136 17.16 -18.82 20.72
C LYS A 136 16.69 -17.37 20.85
N LYS A 137 16.31 -16.97 22.06
CA LYS A 137 15.79 -15.62 22.37
C LYS A 137 16.71 -14.47 21.92
N GLU A 138 18.01 -14.73 21.85
CA GLU A 138 19.04 -13.78 21.42
C GLU A 138 18.90 -13.36 19.94
N TYR A 139 18.28 -14.21 19.12
CA TYR A 139 18.03 -13.95 17.70
C TYR A 139 16.63 -13.38 17.45
N ILE A 140 15.79 -13.23 18.48
CA ILE A 140 14.46 -12.63 18.38
C ILE A 140 14.62 -11.12 18.56
N LEU A 141 14.35 -10.36 17.50
CA LEU A 141 14.44 -8.90 17.55
C LEU A 141 13.15 -8.37 18.20
N GLU A 142 13.28 -7.81 19.39
CA GLU A 142 12.18 -7.22 20.13
C GLU A 142 12.12 -5.72 19.84
N GLU A 143 11.16 -5.30 19.01
CA GLU A 143 10.94 -3.87 18.73
C GLU A 143 9.74 -3.38 19.56
N PRO A 144 9.95 -2.47 20.53
CA PRO A 144 8.83 -1.84 21.23
C PRO A 144 8.07 -0.94 20.27
N TYR A 145 6.75 -1.06 20.25
CA TYR A 145 5.87 -0.16 19.52
C TYR A 145 4.88 0.49 20.49
N ALA A 146 4.56 1.75 20.19
CA ALA A 146 3.54 2.48 20.91
C ALA A 146 2.29 2.61 20.04
N SER A 147 1.13 2.49 20.69
CA SER A 147 -0.16 2.82 20.09
C SER A 147 -0.61 4.17 20.67
N TYR A 148 -1.10 5.08 19.82
CA TYR A 148 -1.58 6.36 20.29
C TYR A 148 -2.88 6.77 19.59
N PRO A 149 -3.95 7.09 20.33
CA PRO A 149 -4.10 6.96 21.78
C PRO A 149 -4.03 5.50 22.28
N GLU A 150 -3.68 5.29 23.55
CA GLU A 150 -3.65 3.94 24.13
C GLU A 150 -5.06 3.30 24.07
N LYS A 151 -5.16 2.06 23.59
CA LYS A 151 -6.43 1.33 23.38
C LYS A 151 -7.37 1.97 22.34
N HIS A 152 -6.84 2.74 21.39
CA HIS A 152 -7.65 3.25 20.29
C HIS A 152 -8.13 2.11 19.37
N SER A 153 -9.23 2.37 18.66
CA SER A 153 -9.85 1.49 17.69
C SER A 153 -9.73 2.05 16.27
N VAL A 154 -10.14 1.25 15.27
CA VAL A 154 -10.22 1.70 13.86
C VAL A 154 -11.16 2.90 13.63
N TRP A 155 -12.00 3.24 14.61
CA TRP A 155 -12.95 4.35 14.52
C TRP A 155 -12.41 5.66 15.12
N ASP A 156 -11.33 5.58 15.91
CA ASP A 156 -10.73 6.73 16.55
C ASP A 156 -9.87 7.52 15.56
N LYS A 157 -9.99 8.85 15.63
CA LYS A 157 -9.35 9.76 14.69
C LYS A 157 -8.83 10.97 15.44
N LEU A 158 -7.62 11.40 15.11
CA LEU A 158 -7.08 12.66 15.57
C LEU A 158 -7.54 13.75 14.61
N GLN A 159 -8.37 14.66 15.11
CA GLN A 159 -8.84 15.80 14.34
C GLN A 159 -7.76 16.86 14.29
N VAL A 160 -7.29 17.18 13.08
CA VAL A 160 -6.33 18.25 12.91
C VAL A 160 -7.05 19.61 12.99
N PRO A 161 -6.66 20.51 13.92
CA PRO A 161 -7.41 21.74 14.20
C PRO A 161 -7.65 22.65 12.98
N ARG A 162 -6.65 22.79 12.10
CA ARG A 162 -6.73 23.62 10.90
C ARG A 162 -5.90 23.02 9.77
N GLY A 163 -6.51 22.79 8.60
CA GLY A 163 -5.78 22.31 7.41
C GLY A 163 -4.78 23.32 6.82
N SER A 164 -4.80 24.58 7.28
CA SER A 164 -3.84 25.62 6.91
C SER A 164 -2.54 25.60 7.74
N MET A 165 -2.40 24.69 8.71
CA MET A 165 -1.16 24.57 9.46
C MET A 165 -0.02 24.15 8.54
N THR A 166 1.18 24.64 8.82
CA THR A 166 2.40 24.23 8.10
C THR A 166 2.82 22.83 8.54
N LEU A 167 3.65 22.14 7.75
CA LEU A 167 4.20 20.83 8.12
C LEU A 167 5.01 20.90 9.43
N GLU A 168 5.75 21.99 9.65
CA GLU A 168 6.45 22.24 10.92
C GLU A 168 5.47 22.44 12.08
N ALA A 169 4.44 23.27 11.90
CA ALA A 169 3.42 23.46 12.93
C ALA A 169 2.64 22.17 13.25
N PHE A 170 2.41 21.32 12.25
CA PHE A 170 1.80 20.00 12.43
C PHE A 170 2.70 19.06 13.24
N ARG A 171 4.00 19.04 12.95
CA ARG A 171 4.99 18.28 13.73
C ARG A 171 5.02 18.77 15.19
N ASP A 172 5.02 20.07 15.38
CA ASP A 172 5.05 20.66 16.72
C ASP A 172 3.74 20.39 17.47
N TRP A 173 2.59 20.47 16.81
CA TRP A 173 1.29 20.07 17.36
C TRP A 173 1.25 18.60 17.79
N LEU A 174 1.74 17.68 16.96
CA LEU A 174 1.87 16.26 17.34
C LEU A 174 2.76 16.10 18.57
N LYS A 175 3.83 16.87 18.67
CA LYS A 175 4.76 16.83 19.81
C LYS A 175 4.16 17.40 21.08
N THR A 176 3.48 18.56 21.01
CA THR A 176 2.97 19.28 22.18
C THR A 176 1.68 18.68 22.72
N GLU A 177 0.70 18.44 21.85
CA GLU A 177 -0.63 17.98 22.25
C GLU A 177 -0.67 16.46 22.41
N HIS A 178 0.08 15.74 21.57
CA HIS A 178 -0.01 14.28 21.47
C HIS A 178 1.25 13.53 21.92
N LYS A 179 2.34 14.24 22.27
CA LYS A 179 3.64 13.64 22.64
C LYS A 179 4.20 12.68 21.58
N LEU A 180 3.82 12.90 20.32
CA LEU A 180 4.23 12.12 19.17
C LEU A 180 5.31 12.87 18.38
N GLN A 181 6.46 12.25 18.21
CA GLN A 181 7.53 12.75 17.35
C GLN A 181 7.44 12.10 15.97
N LEU A 182 7.04 12.87 14.96
CA LEU A 182 6.98 12.41 13.58
C LEU A 182 8.39 12.00 13.09
N LYS A 183 8.55 10.72 12.74
CA LYS A 183 9.80 10.12 12.22
C LYS A 183 9.79 10.13 10.69
N SER A 184 8.70 9.65 10.10
CA SER A 184 8.54 9.56 8.65
C SER A 184 7.08 9.73 8.27
N TRP A 185 6.83 10.39 7.14
CA TRP A 185 5.51 10.45 6.53
C TRP A 185 5.66 10.20 5.04
N GLY A 186 5.16 9.06 4.58
CA GLY A 186 4.97 8.75 3.17
C GLY A 186 3.50 8.92 2.78
N PHE A 187 3.25 9.39 1.57
CA PHE A 187 1.91 9.53 1.01
C PHE A 187 1.76 8.61 -0.19
N VAL A 188 0.75 7.75 -0.18
CA VAL A 188 0.44 6.87 -1.31
C VAL A 188 -0.32 7.67 -2.36
N LEU A 189 0.24 7.82 -3.56
CA LEU A 189 -0.37 8.51 -4.69
C LEU A 189 -1.32 7.58 -5.48
N GLY A 190 -1.02 6.28 -5.51
CA GLY A 190 -1.81 5.25 -6.16
C GLY A 190 -1.13 3.89 -6.06
N TRP A 191 -1.46 2.98 -6.97
CA TRP A 191 -0.93 1.60 -6.95
C TRP A 191 -0.41 1.14 -8.31
N LYS A 192 0.68 0.36 -8.27
CA LYS A 192 1.30 -0.27 -9.43
C LYS A 192 1.04 -1.76 -9.42
N LYS A 193 1.10 -2.35 -10.62
CA LYS A 193 1.15 -3.79 -10.79
C LYS A 193 2.59 -4.24 -10.50
N ALA A 194 2.73 -5.22 -9.63
CA ALA A 194 3.95 -6.01 -9.49
C ALA A 194 3.55 -7.49 -9.59
N GLU A 195 4.50 -8.35 -9.88
CA GLU A 195 4.30 -9.80 -9.83
C GLU A 195 5.08 -10.34 -8.63
N ASP A 196 4.47 -11.26 -7.88
CA ASP A 196 5.17 -12.01 -6.84
C ASP A 196 6.11 -13.06 -7.45
N GLU A 197 6.95 -13.69 -6.62
CA GLU A 197 7.85 -14.79 -7.05
C GLU A 197 7.09 -15.95 -7.71
N ASP A 198 5.80 -16.13 -7.37
CA ASP A 198 4.89 -17.12 -7.94
C ASP A 198 4.13 -16.63 -9.19
N GLY A 199 4.47 -15.47 -9.75
CA GLY A 199 3.82 -14.90 -10.95
C GLY A 199 2.41 -14.36 -10.71
N LYS A 200 2.01 -14.16 -9.46
CA LYS A 200 0.69 -13.63 -9.10
C LYS A 200 0.71 -12.10 -9.12
N GLU A 201 -0.27 -11.48 -9.79
CA GLU A 201 -0.45 -10.03 -9.76
C GLU A 201 -0.64 -9.53 -8.32
N MET A 202 0.28 -8.66 -7.88
CA MET A 202 0.25 -7.93 -6.63
C MET A 202 0.05 -6.43 -6.84
N ARG A 203 -0.64 -5.82 -5.87
CA ARG A 203 -0.90 -4.39 -5.82
C ARG A 203 0.13 -3.73 -4.90
N VAL A 204 1.07 -2.99 -5.47
CA VAL A 204 2.14 -2.31 -4.71
C VAL A 204 1.85 -0.81 -4.62
N PRO A 205 1.92 -0.18 -3.43
CA PRO A 205 1.68 1.25 -3.30
C PRO A 205 2.80 2.06 -3.98
N TYR A 206 2.41 3.05 -4.79
CA TYR A 206 3.32 4.09 -5.26
C TYR A 206 3.24 5.27 -4.30
N SER A 207 4.29 5.45 -3.50
CA SER A 207 4.33 6.48 -2.47
C SER A 207 5.41 7.54 -2.74
N THR A 208 5.22 8.71 -2.14
CA THR A 208 6.20 9.79 -2.11
C THR A 208 6.42 10.24 -0.67
N GLN A 209 7.65 10.63 -0.32
CA GLN A 209 7.99 11.05 1.03
C GLN A 209 7.59 12.52 1.24
N ILE A 210 6.77 12.77 2.27
CA ILE A 210 6.41 14.11 2.75
C ILE A 210 7.35 14.54 3.87
N TYR A 211 7.65 13.65 4.83
CA TYR A 211 8.51 13.95 5.98
C TYR A 211 9.56 12.86 6.23
N PRO A 212 10.85 13.19 6.47
CA PRO A 212 11.42 14.53 6.40
C PRO A 212 11.31 15.10 4.97
N PRO A 213 11.10 16.43 4.82
CA PRO A 213 11.00 17.04 3.51
C PRO A 213 12.21 16.67 2.64
N PRO A 214 12.01 16.36 1.34
CA PRO A 214 13.13 16.16 0.44
C PRO A 214 14.00 17.42 0.44
N VAL A 215 15.32 17.25 0.61
CA VAL A 215 16.24 18.37 0.53
C VAL A 215 16.29 18.83 -0.92
N VAL A 216 15.84 20.06 -1.18
CA VAL A 216 16.02 20.71 -2.50
C VAL A 216 17.51 20.97 -2.67
N LEU A 217 18.13 20.26 -3.61
CA LEU A 217 19.53 20.44 -3.94
C LEU A 217 19.67 21.67 -4.84
N ASP A 218 20.56 22.59 -4.48
CA ASP A 218 20.90 23.71 -5.35
C ASP A 218 21.89 23.21 -6.40
N ALA A 219 21.41 23.10 -7.64
CA ALA A 219 22.21 22.69 -8.79
C ALA A 219 23.46 23.55 -9.00
N LYS A 220 23.44 24.80 -8.52
CA LYS A 220 24.59 25.72 -8.62
C LYS A 220 25.74 25.36 -7.68
N LEU A 221 25.46 24.59 -6.62
CA LEU A 221 26.46 24.14 -5.65
C LEU A 221 27.12 22.80 -6.03
N LEU A 222 26.67 22.17 -7.13
CA LEU A 222 27.28 20.96 -7.67
C LEU A 222 28.53 21.30 -8.50
N PRO A 223 29.64 20.57 -8.33
CA PRO A 223 30.83 20.76 -9.15
C PRO A 223 30.57 20.34 -10.61
N PRO A 224 31.35 20.88 -11.58
CA PRO A 224 31.24 20.51 -13.00
C PRO A 224 31.33 18.99 -13.23
N LEU A 225 30.59 18.47 -14.21
CA LEU A 225 30.57 17.04 -14.55
C LEU A 225 31.92 16.50 -15.07
N GLU A 226 32.81 17.42 -15.48
CA GLU A 226 34.16 17.14 -15.97
C GLU A 226 35.13 16.74 -14.86
N ASP A 227 34.81 17.04 -13.59
CA ASP A 227 35.66 16.69 -12.46
C ASP A 227 35.75 15.17 -12.24
N SER A 228 36.89 14.71 -11.72
CA SER A 228 37.04 13.34 -11.25
C SER A 228 36.14 13.09 -10.03
N GLN A 229 35.74 11.85 -9.77
CA GLN A 229 34.86 11.53 -8.63
C GLN A 229 35.48 11.94 -7.28
N ALA A 230 36.81 11.82 -7.14
CA ALA A 230 37.53 12.21 -5.95
C ALA A 230 37.58 13.75 -5.79
N ASP A 231 37.75 14.48 -6.88
CA ASP A 231 37.83 15.95 -6.86
C ASP A 231 36.45 16.59 -6.62
N ALA A 232 35.40 16.04 -7.23
CA ALA A 232 34.03 16.45 -6.97
C ALA A 232 33.63 16.20 -5.51
N MET A 233 33.99 15.02 -4.97
CA MET A 233 33.74 14.70 -3.55
C MET A 233 34.49 15.66 -2.62
N LYS A 234 35.75 16.00 -2.92
CA LYS A 234 36.54 16.95 -2.14
C LYS A 234 35.95 18.37 -2.19
N LYS A 235 35.48 18.82 -3.36
CA LYS A 235 34.81 20.12 -3.54
C LYS A 235 33.47 20.19 -2.80
N ILE A 236 32.66 19.13 -2.83
CA ILE A 236 31.39 19.05 -2.09
C ILE A 236 31.63 19.00 -0.58
N MET A 237 32.63 18.23 -0.13
CA MET A 237 32.96 18.10 1.29
C MET A 237 33.59 19.37 1.87
N GLY A 238 34.35 20.12 1.07
CA GLY A 238 34.96 21.39 1.43
C GLY A 238 34.04 22.62 1.30
N ASN A 239 32.89 22.50 0.64
CA ASN A 239 31.97 23.62 0.45
C ASN A 239 31.22 23.96 1.75
N ALA A 240 31.41 25.19 2.24
CA ALA A 240 30.76 25.70 3.45
C ALA A 240 29.27 26.03 3.23
N ALA A 241 28.83 26.25 1.99
CA ALA A 241 27.45 26.52 1.65
C ALA A 241 26.57 25.25 1.67
N ILE A 242 27.17 24.05 1.70
CA ILE A 242 26.45 22.78 1.78
C ILE A 242 26.40 22.33 3.25
N PRO A 243 25.20 22.21 3.87
CA PRO A 243 25.05 21.70 5.22
C PRO A 243 25.72 20.33 5.41
N PRO A 244 26.43 20.07 6.53
CA PRO A 244 27.18 18.83 6.73
C PRO A 244 26.37 17.55 6.51
N ALA A 245 25.10 17.54 6.95
CA ALA A 245 24.16 16.43 6.78
C ALA A 245 23.75 16.17 5.31
N GLN A 246 24.00 17.12 4.42
CA GLN A 246 23.58 17.08 3.01
C GLN A 246 24.74 16.76 2.06
N LYS A 247 26.00 16.89 2.51
CA LYS A 247 27.21 16.67 1.68
C LYS A 247 27.24 15.28 1.02
N MET A 248 26.80 14.25 1.73
CA MET A 248 26.76 12.88 1.18
C MET A 248 25.66 12.70 0.11
N LYS A 249 24.52 13.39 0.25
CA LYS A 249 23.45 13.39 -0.76
C LYS A 249 23.84 14.18 -2.01
N TYR A 250 24.50 15.33 -1.86
CA TYR A 250 25.07 16.09 -2.99
C TYR A 250 26.06 15.23 -3.80
N ASN A 251 26.89 14.44 -3.13
CA ASN A 251 27.82 13.52 -3.79
C ASN A 251 27.11 12.39 -4.54
N GLN A 252 26.04 11.81 -3.95
CA GLN A 252 25.25 10.76 -4.59
C GLN A 252 24.50 11.26 -5.83
N GLU A 253 23.91 12.46 -5.76
CA GLU A 253 23.20 13.06 -6.90
C GLU A 253 24.16 13.55 -7.98
N TRP A 254 25.34 14.06 -7.63
CA TRP A 254 26.41 14.32 -8.61
C TRP A 254 26.86 13.04 -9.33
N MET A 255 27.00 11.93 -8.60
CA MET A 255 27.33 10.62 -9.18
C MET A 255 26.24 10.10 -10.12
N LYS A 256 24.97 10.32 -9.79
CA LYS A 256 23.85 10.03 -10.71
C LYS A 256 23.89 10.94 -11.93
N ALA A 257 24.11 12.24 -11.75
CA ALA A 257 24.23 13.23 -12.82
C ALA A 257 25.38 12.90 -13.79
N LYS A 258 26.51 12.39 -13.27
CA LYS A 258 27.63 11.90 -14.07
C LYS A 258 27.30 10.65 -14.88
N LYS A 259 26.46 9.76 -14.34
CA LYS A 259 25.96 8.58 -15.08
C LYS A 259 24.89 8.95 -16.10
N SER A 260 24.05 9.96 -15.84
CA SER A 260 22.97 10.40 -16.72
C SER A 260 23.39 11.48 -17.73
N GLY A 261 24.58 12.07 -17.58
CA GLY A 261 25.12 13.09 -18.49
C GLY A 261 24.49 14.48 -18.36
N ALA A 262 23.66 14.72 -17.34
CA ALA A 262 22.96 15.98 -17.14
C ALA A 262 22.95 16.37 -15.65
N LEU A 263 23.34 17.62 -15.35
CA LEU A 263 23.15 18.19 -14.03
C LEU A 263 21.65 18.39 -13.78
N PRO A 264 21.13 18.10 -12.57
CA PRO A 264 19.75 18.38 -12.25
C PRO A 264 19.49 19.88 -12.44
N THR A 265 18.57 20.27 -13.32
CA THR A 265 18.20 21.67 -13.51
C THR A 265 17.54 22.16 -12.24
N GLY A 266 18.18 23.14 -11.59
CA GLY A 266 17.77 23.65 -10.29
C GLY A 266 16.34 24.16 -10.27
N GLY A 267 15.61 23.76 -9.22
CA GLY A 267 14.33 24.33 -8.84
C GLY A 267 13.14 23.42 -9.12
N ASP A 268 13.09 22.23 -8.51
CA ASP A 268 11.80 21.54 -8.33
C ASP A 268 10.91 22.42 -7.44
N THR A 269 10.10 23.26 -8.07
CA THR A 269 9.04 24.06 -7.43
C THR A 269 7.95 23.17 -6.82
N ASP A 270 7.94 21.90 -7.22
CA ASP A 270 7.01 20.86 -6.79
C ASP A 270 7.57 19.99 -5.65
N VAL A 271 8.59 20.41 -4.89
CA VAL A 271 9.08 19.67 -3.69
C VAL A 271 8.40 20.15 -2.42
N VAL A 272 7.98 19.20 -1.58
CA VAL A 272 7.43 19.46 -0.24
C VAL A 272 8.48 20.18 0.61
N LYS A 273 8.12 21.33 1.19
CA LYS A 273 8.95 22.08 2.13
C LYS A 273 8.28 22.12 3.52
N GLY A 274 9.07 22.38 4.57
CA GLY A 274 8.57 22.43 5.96
C GLY A 274 7.58 23.55 6.24
N ASP A 275 7.69 24.66 5.51
CA ASP A 275 6.85 25.85 5.60
C ASP A 275 5.55 25.75 4.78
N MET A 276 5.41 24.74 3.92
CA MET A 276 4.18 24.53 3.16
C MET A 276 3.02 24.14 4.07
N SER A 277 1.82 24.65 3.77
CA SER A 277 0.61 24.24 4.47
C SER A 277 0.25 22.80 4.12
N LEU A 278 -0.38 22.07 5.06
CA LEU A 278 -0.86 20.71 4.81
C LEU A 278 -1.83 20.66 3.62
N LYS A 279 -2.66 21.70 3.45
CA LYS A 279 -3.53 21.84 2.28
C LYS A 279 -2.74 21.89 0.97
N ASP A 280 -1.69 22.71 0.91
CA ASP A 280 -0.88 22.85 -0.30
C ASP A 280 -0.10 21.57 -0.60
N ILE A 281 0.37 20.87 0.44
CA ILE A 281 0.99 19.55 0.30
C ILE A 281 0.00 18.55 -0.31
N LEU A 282 -1.24 18.49 0.18
CA LEU A 282 -2.25 17.58 -0.37
C LEU A 282 -2.64 17.92 -1.81
N LEU A 283 -2.76 19.21 -2.16
CA LEU A 283 -3.00 19.64 -3.54
C LEU A 283 -1.83 19.26 -4.47
N LEU A 284 -0.60 19.41 -3.99
CA LEU A 284 0.59 18.96 -4.70
C LEU A 284 0.61 17.44 -4.89
N MET A 285 0.17 16.67 -3.88
CA MET A 285 0.03 15.21 -4.01
C MET A 285 -1.04 14.82 -5.03
N GLU A 286 -2.15 15.55 -5.10
CA GLU A 286 -3.19 15.33 -6.12
C GLU A 286 -2.64 15.56 -7.54
N LYS A 287 -1.93 16.69 -7.75
CA LYS A 287 -1.26 16.98 -9.02
C LYS A 287 -0.27 15.87 -9.42
N ARG A 288 0.58 15.43 -8.49
CA ARG A 288 1.54 14.34 -8.73
C ARG A 288 0.86 13.01 -9.05
N ALA A 289 -0.25 12.69 -8.39
CA ALA A 289 -1.02 11.49 -8.68
C ALA A 289 -1.62 11.52 -10.09
N GLU A 290 -2.05 12.70 -10.56
CA GLU A 290 -2.56 12.89 -11.92
C GLU A 290 -1.47 12.77 -12.99
N GLU A 291 -0.30 13.36 -12.75
CA GLU A 291 0.87 13.21 -13.62
C GLU A 291 1.31 11.74 -13.69
N ALA A 292 1.34 11.05 -12.55
CA ALA A 292 1.70 9.64 -12.48
C ALA A 292 0.68 8.73 -13.21
N MET A 293 -0.61 9.08 -13.18
CA MET A 293 -1.65 8.43 -13.98
C MET A 293 -1.46 8.68 -15.49
N LYS A 294 -1.18 9.93 -15.91
CA LYS A 294 -0.91 10.26 -17.32
C LYS A 294 0.34 9.56 -17.85
N ALA A 295 1.35 9.39 -17.00
CA ALA A 295 2.59 8.70 -17.33
C ALA A 295 2.49 7.16 -17.28
N ASN A 296 1.29 6.58 -17.07
CA ASN A 296 1.06 5.14 -16.89
C ASN A 296 1.93 4.49 -15.79
N THR A 297 2.42 5.27 -14.84
CA THR A 297 3.20 4.74 -13.71
C THR A 297 2.28 4.15 -12.64
N ILE A 298 1.07 4.67 -12.50
CA ILE A 298 0.00 4.12 -11.65
C ILE A 298 -0.97 3.34 -12.54
N SER A 299 -1.45 2.19 -12.06
CA SER A 299 -2.38 1.38 -12.83
C SER A 299 -3.77 2.05 -12.92
N PRO A 300 -4.33 2.22 -14.13
CA PRO A 300 -5.68 2.76 -14.28
C PRO A 300 -6.76 1.85 -13.67
N LYS A 301 -6.48 0.55 -13.50
CA LYS A 301 -7.37 -0.43 -12.85
C LYS A 301 -7.69 -0.08 -11.41
N TRP A 302 -6.73 0.49 -10.67
CA TRP A 302 -6.89 0.81 -9.24
C TRP A 302 -6.97 2.31 -8.94
N GLY A 303 -6.63 3.15 -9.91
CA GLY A 303 -6.79 4.61 -9.84
C GLY A 303 -5.86 5.31 -8.84
N LYS A 304 -6.12 6.61 -8.66
CA LYS A 304 -5.40 7.49 -7.73
C LYS A 304 -5.97 7.38 -6.31
N ALA A 305 -5.10 7.49 -5.31
CA ALA A 305 -5.47 7.41 -3.89
C ALA A 305 -6.02 8.73 -3.33
N ILE A 306 -5.84 9.85 -4.04
CA ILE A 306 -6.26 11.19 -3.64
C ILE A 306 -7.05 11.84 -4.77
N SER A 307 -8.25 12.34 -4.44
CA SER A 307 -9.10 13.08 -5.37
C SER A 307 -10.15 13.93 -4.64
N GLY A 308 -10.48 15.09 -5.22
CA GLY A 308 -11.66 15.87 -4.84
C GLY A 308 -11.58 16.39 -3.41
N LEU A 309 -10.50 17.13 -3.12
CA LEU A 309 -10.17 17.63 -1.78
C LEU A 309 -11.05 18.79 -1.30
N GLU A 310 -11.81 19.42 -2.19
CA GLU A 310 -12.66 20.57 -1.84
C GLU A 310 -13.73 20.21 -0.79
N GLY A 311 -13.83 21.03 0.26
CA GLY A 311 -14.78 20.83 1.36
C GLY A 311 -14.45 19.67 2.33
N ARG A 312 -13.33 18.97 2.15
CA ARG A 312 -12.96 17.83 3.00
C ARG A 312 -12.21 18.28 4.27
N ARG A 313 -12.41 17.50 5.35
CA ARG A 313 -11.66 17.61 6.61
C ARG A 313 -10.46 16.67 6.58
N PHE A 314 -9.34 17.11 7.15
CA PHE A 314 -8.13 16.31 7.31
C PHE A 314 -8.16 15.58 8.66
N TRP A 315 -7.98 14.26 8.62
CA TRP A 315 -7.96 13.39 9.79
C TRP A 315 -6.67 12.59 9.78
N VAL A 316 -6.07 12.40 10.95
CA VAL A 316 -5.02 11.42 11.14
C VAL A 316 -5.66 10.19 11.77
N VAL A 317 -5.59 9.06 11.08
CA VAL A 317 -6.09 7.77 11.60
C VAL A 317 -4.88 7.03 12.15
N PRO A 318 -4.82 6.78 13.47
CA PRO A 318 -3.78 5.95 14.04
C PRO A 318 -3.84 4.55 13.41
N ALA A 319 -2.69 4.03 13.03
CA ALA A 319 -2.56 2.64 12.59
C ALA A 319 -2.31 1.72 13.80
N ASP A 320 -2.33 0.41 13.55
CA ASP A 320 -2.05 -0.62 14.53
C ASP A 320 -0.72 -0.41 15.27
N GLN A 321 0.27 0.08 14.53
CA GLN A 321 1.54 0.56 15.01
C GLN A 321 1.67 2.04 14.63
N THR A 322 2.43 2.82 15.40
CA THR A 322 2.91 4.14 14.95
C THR A 322 4.36 4.05 14.42
N PRO A 323 4.70 3.25 13.40
CA PRO A 323 6.10 3.11 12.96
C PRO A 323 6.66 4.44 12.41
N SER A 324 5.75 5.33 12.03
CA SER A 324 5.98 6.69 11.55
C SER A 324 6.17 7.73 12.66
N CYS A 325 5.91 7.41 13.93
CA CYS A 325 6.09 8.32 15.06
C CYS A 325 6.72 7.62 16.27
N ASN A 326 7.70 8.25 16.90
CA ASN A 326 8.17 7.81 18.21
C ASN A 326 7.31 8.47 19.29
N THR A 327 6.91 7.73 20.31
CA THR A 327 6.41 8.35 21.55
C THR A 327 7.59 8.94 22.31
N ILE A 328 7.44 10.20 22.71
CA ILE A 328 8.40 10.81 23.63
C ILE A 328 8.15 10.17 24.99
N PRO A 329 9.16 9.58 25.66
CA PRO A 329 9.01 9.09 27.03
C PRO A 329 8.40 10.18 27.89
N ALA A 330 7.49 9.82 28.80
CA ALA A 330 7.14 10.76 29.86
C ALA A 330 8.45 11.09 30.60
N ASP A 331 8.75 12.37 30.80
CA ASP A 331 9.88 12.75 31.64
C ASP A 331 9.71 12.01 32.97
N ASP A 332 10.65 11.11 33.27
CA ASP A 332 10.78 10.49 34.59
C ASP A 332 11.17 11.64 35.54
N GLY A 333 10.15 12.26 36.13
CA GLY A 333 10.28 13.28 37.17
C GLY A 333 10.71 12.69 38.51
#